data_AF-A0AA40E7D7-F1
#
_entry.id   AF-A0AA40E7D7-F1
#
_cell.length_a   1.000
_cell.length_b   1.000
_cell.length_c   1.000
_cell.angle_alpha   90.00
_cell.angle_beta   90.00
_cell.angle_gamma   90.00
#
_symmetry.space_group_name_H-M   'P 1'
#
loop_
_entity.id
_entity.type
_entity.pdbx_description
1 polymer ?
#
loop_
_entity_poly.entity_id
_entity_poly.type
_entity_poly.pdbx_seq_one_letter_code
_entity_poly.pdbx_strand_id
1 'polypeptide(L)'
;MHLSLILAVVIPVAVQATALPDDHSDVHGLILERQAPGTPQYNCHADCGAASAGRRDPAHCSNSTWTAAYDDCLECALDFNIWTIYGGGVSSAASSCGLSPTPSPSGDTPTAPPVTTSSSSSSSSPASLPTTTTAYPYQRCFES
;
A
#
# COMPACT_ATOMS: atom_id res chain seq x y z
N MET A 1 -63.83 35.20 -27.72
CA MET A 1 -63.73 34.84 -26.29
C MET A 1 -62.37 35.32 -25.81
N HIS A 2 -62.36 36.17 -24.78
CA HIS A 2 -61.18 36.91 -24.29
C HIS A 2 -60.11 35.99 -23.69
N LEU A 3 -58.86 36.10 -24.15
CA LEU A 3 -57.71 35.61 -23.39
C LEU A 3 -57.08 36.79 -22.64
N SER A 4 -57.26 36.81 -21.32
CA SER A 4 -56.64 37.78 -20.41
C SER A 4 -55.26 37.32 -19.96
N LEU A 5 -54.38 38.32 -19.88
CA LEU A 5 -53.04 38.40 -19.29
C LEU A 5 -52.97 37.88 -17.84
N ILE A 6 -51.90 37.16 -17.46
CA ILE A 6 -51.24 37.37 -16.16
C ILE A 6 -49.71 37.25 -16.34
N LEU A 7 -49.01 38.35 -16.11
CA LEU A 7 -47.57 38.50 -16.11
C LEU A 7 -47.04 38.16 -14.71
N ALA A 8 -46.34 37.04 -14.54
CA ALA A 8 -45.64 36.72 -13.29
C ALA A 8 -44.18 37.18 -13.40
N VAL A 9 -43.85 38.32 -12.79
CA VAL A 9 -42.47 38.79 -12.65
C VAL A 9 -41.80 37.98 -11.54
N VAL A 10 -40.97 37.02 -11.95
CA VAL A 10 -40.10 36.27 -11.04
C VAL A 10 -38.80 37.05 -10.89
N ILE A 11 -38.55 37.62 -9.72
CA ILE A 11 -37.28 38.30 -9.42
C ILE A 11 -36.28 37.23 -8.94
N PRO A 12 -35.21 36.92 -9.69
CA PRO A 12 -34.19 35.99 -9.22
C PRO A 12 -33.36 36.68 -8.14
N VAL A 13 -33.37 36.14 -6.92
CA VAL A 13 -32.39 36.49 -5.89
C VAL A 13 -31.08 35.81 -6.29
N ALA A 14 -30.09 36.59 -6.73
CA ALA A 14 -28.75 36.09 -7.02
C ALA A 14 -28.05 35.75 -5.70
N VAL A 15 -27.97 34.46 -5.37
CA VAL A 15 -27.09 33.96 -4.31
C VAL A 15 -25.66 34.10 -4.82
N GLN A 16 -24.92 35.08 -4.31
CA GLN A 16 -23.50 35.17 -4.59
C GLN A 16 -22.77 34.11 -3.77
N ALA A 17 -22.36 33.03 -4.45
CA ALA A 17 -21.40 32.08 -3.91
C ALA A 17 -20.05 32.79 -3.78
N THR A 18 -19.66 33.13 -2.55
CA THR A 18 -18.29 33.57 -2.29
C THR A 18 -17.37 32.37 -2.52
N ALA A 19 -16.56 32.43 -3.58
CA ALA A 19 -15.47 31.48 -3.79
C ALA A 19 -14.52 31.57 -2.59
N LEU A 20 -14.48 30.52 -1.76
CA LEU A 20 -13.43 30.35 -0.77
C LEU A 20 -12.09 30.22 -1.53
N PRO A 21 -10.99 30.77 -1.00
CA PRO A 21 -9.67 30.56 -1.60
C PRO A 21 -9.40 29.05 -1.72
N ASP A 22 -8.69 28.68 -2.79
CA ASP A 22 -8.33 27.33 -3.22
C ASP A 22 -7.35 26.67 -2.21
N ASP A 23 -7.80 26.44 -0.98
CA ASP A 23 -7.02 25.87 0.13
C ASP A 23 -6.56 24.42 -0.14
N HIS A 24 -7.22 23.75 -1.10
CA HIS A 24 -6.96 22.36 -1.46
C HIS A 24 -5.56 22.15 -2.08
N SER A 25 -5.05 23.13 -2.82
CA SER A 25 -3.73 23.06 -3.45
C SER A 25 -2.59 23.20 -2.41
N ASP A 26 -2.78 24.04 -1.40
CA ASP A 26 -1.80 24.31 -0.36
C ASP A 26 -1.71 23.15 0.66
N VAL A 27 -2.85 22.55 1.04
CA VAL A 27 -2.84 21.37 1.92
C VAL A 27 -2.22 20.15 1.24
N HIS A 28 -2.39 19.99 -0.07
CA HIS A 28 -1.79 18.89 -0.82
C HIS A 28 -0.25 19.00 -0.82
N GLY A 29 0.29 20.17 -1.12
CA GLY A 29 1.74 20.43 -1.07
C GLY A 29 2.32 20.18 0.33
N LEU A 30 1.63 20.65 1.36
CA LEU A 30 2.03 20.45 2.76
C LEU A 30 1.94 18.99 3.23
N ILE A 31 1.01 18.20 2.70
CA ILE A 31 0.92 16.76 3.00
C ILE A 31 2.04 16.01 2.30
N LEU A 32 2.29 16.30 1.02
CA LEU A 32 3.37 15.70 0.25
C LEU A 32 4.73 15.98 0.89
N GLU A 33 5.01 17.23 1.28
CA GLU A 33 6.29 17.59 1.91
C GLU A 33 6.54 16.77 3.19
N ARG A 34 5.50 16.50 3.99
CA ARG A 34 5.61 15.67 5.20
C ARG A 34 5.90 14.20 4.91
N GLN A 35 5.52 13.69 3.74
CA GLN A 35 5.84 12.33 3.32
C GLN A 35 7.28 12.22 2.78
N ALA A 36 7.90 13.35 2.43
CA ALA A 36 9.20 13.44 1.75
C ALA A 36 9.36 12.49 0.52
N PRO A 37 8.48 12.60 -0.51
CA PRO A 37 8.62 11.86 -1.76
C PRO A 37 10.00 11.99 -2.38
N GLY A 38 10.50 10.90 -2.96
CA GLY A 38 11.82 10.85 -3.58
C GLY A 38 12.98 10.58 -2.63
N THR A 39 12.74 10.53 -1.31
CA THR A 39 13.73 9.98 -0.37
C THR A 39 13.82 8.46 -0.51
N PRO A 40 15.00 7.85 -0.25
CA PRO A 40 15.15 6.39 -0.26
C PRO A 40 14.17 5.67 0.67
N GLN A 41 13.90 6.24 1.85
CA GLN A 41 12.95 5.68 2.80
C GLN A 41 11.51 5.73 2.28
N TYR A 42 11.10 6.85 1.67
CA TYR A 42 9.78 6.98 1.08
C TYR A 42 9.58 5.98 -0.05
N ASN A 43 10.56 5.87 -0.96
CA ASN A 43 10.49 4.93 -2.08
C ASN A 43 10.38 3.49 -1.56
N CYS A 44 11.23 3.09 -0.62
CA CYS A 44 11.18 1.76 -0.01
C CYS A 44 9.81 1.46 0.63
N HIS A 45 9.25 2.44 1.34
CA HIS A 45 7.92 2.32 1.95
C HIS A 45 6.81 2.21 0.90
N ALA A 46 6.90 2.96 -0.19
CA ALA A 46 5.96 2.90 -1.31
C ALA A 46 6.02 1.54 -2.02
N ASP A 47 7.21 1.04 -2.30
CA ASP A 47 7.44 -0.24 -2.98
C ASP A 47 6.96 -1.41 -2.12
N CYS A 48 7.32 -1.45 -0.83
CA CYS A 48 6.78 -2.44 0.10
C CYS A 48 5.26 -2.35 0.27
N GLY A 49 4.70 -1.14 0.21
CA GLY A 49 3.26 -0.91 0.18
C GLY A 49 2.59 -1.51 -1.06
N ALA A 50 3.15 -1.27 -2.24
CA ALA A 50 2.66 -1.80 -3.51
C ALA A 50 2.82 -3.33 -3.59
N ALA A 51 3.96 -3.86 -3.15
CA ALA A 51 4.21 -5.31 -3.07
C ALA A 51 3.19 -6.01 -2.17
N SER A 52 2.96 -5.49 -0.97
CA SER A 52 1.91 -5.97 -0.06
C SER A 52 0.52 -5.86 -0.68
N ALA A 53 0.26 -4.78 -1.43
CA ALA A 53 -1.03 -4.53 -2.06
C ALA A 53 -1.39 -5.52 -3.16
N GLY A 54 -0.40 -6.06 -3.88
CA GLY A 54 -0.62 -6.99 -4.98
C GLY A 54 -1.50 -8.19 -4.62
N ARG A 55 -1.52 -8.63 -3.36
CA ARG A 55 -2.40 -9.73 -2.88
C ARG A 55 -3.90 -9.54 -3.20
N ARG A 56 -4.31 -8.30 -3.50
CA ARG A 56 -5.70 -7.91 -3.79
C ARG A 56 -6.05 -8.10 -5.27
N ASP A 57 -5.06 -8.28 -6.13
CA ASP A 57 -5.20 -8.49 -7.56
C ASP A 57 -4.78 -9.92 -7.90
N PRO A 58 -5.66 -10.81 -8.40
CA PRO A 58 -5.27 -12.18 -8.75
C PRO A 58 -4.23 -12.28 -9.88
N ALA A 59 -4.02 -11.22 -10.67
CA ALA A 59 -3.07 -11.20 -11.78
C ALA A 59 -1.66 -10.70 -11.40
N HIS A 60 -1.45 -10.27 -10.14
CA HIS A 60 -0.21 -9.61 -9.72
C HIS A 60 1.07 -10.41 -10.01
N CYS A 61 1.02 -11.75 -9.95
CA CYS A 61 2.18 -12.61 -10.24
C CYS A 61 2.74 -12.45 -11.66
N SER A 62 1.94 -11.96 -12.61
CA SER A 62 2.33 -11.70 -14.00
C SER A 62 2.48 -10.21 -14.32
N ASN A 63 2.26 -9.35 -13.33
CA ASN A 63 2.33 -7.90 -13.48
C ASN A 63 3.76 -7.42 -13.19
N SER A 64 4.46 -6.98 -14.25
CA SER A 64 5.84 -6.51 -14.15
C SER A 64 6.04 -5.33 -13.18
N THR A 65 5.02 -4.49 -13.03
CA THR A 65 5.07 -3.36 -12.08
C THR A 65 5.02 -3.87 -10.65
N TRP A 66 4.22 -4.90 -10.37
CA TRP A 66 4.19 -5.51 -9.04
C TRP A 66 5.48 -6.26 -8.74
N THR A 67 6.02 -7.02 -9.70
CA THR A 67 7.28 -7.74 -9.50
C THR A 67 8.44 -6.78 -9.23
N ALA A 68 8.51 -5.66 -9.95
CA ALA A 68 9.51 -4.62 -9.68
C ALA A 68 9.40 -4.07 -8.25
N ALA A 69 8.20 -3.65 -7.83
CA ALA A 69 7.99 -3.15 -6.46
C ALA A 69 8.27 -4.21 -5.37
N TYR A 70 8.00 -5.48 -5.68
CA TYR A 70 8.34 -6.60 -4.80
C TYR A 70 9.86 -6.74 -4.63
N ASP A 71 10.61 -6.76 -5.72
CA ASP A 71 12.07 -6.87 -5.69
C ASP A 71 12.69 -5.65 -4.99
N ASP A 72 12.27 -4.43 -5.37
CA ASP A 72 12.75 -3.17 -4.77
C ASP A 72 12.47 -3.12 -3.27
N CYS A 73 11.30 -3.60 -2.82
CA CYS A 73 11.00 -3.74 -1.40
C CYS A 73 12.00 -4.65 -0.69
N LEU A 74 12.31 -5.83 -1.25
CA LEU A 74 13.20 -6.79 -0.60
C LEU A 74 14.64 -6.26 -0.48
N GLU A 75 15.09 -5.43 -1.41
CA GLU A 75 16.42 -4.83 -1.35
C GLU A 75 16.59 -3.85 -0.18
N CYS A 76 15.55 -3.07 0.16
CA CYS A 76 15.67 -1.96 1.11
C CYS A 76 14.94 -2.17 2.44
N ALA A 77 14.08 -3.20 2.56
CA ALA A 77 13.16 -3.32 3.70
C ALA A 77 13.86 -3.40 5.06
N LEU A 78 15.10 -3.92 5.12
CA LEU A 78 15.89 -4.00 6.34
C LEU A 78 16.63 -2.70 6.64
N ASP A 79 17.04 -1.93 5.61
CA ASP A 79 17.75 -0.65 5.79
C ASP A 79 16.94 0.34 6.61
N PHE A 80 15.63 0.35 6.38
CA PHE A 80 14.69 1.24 7.07
C PHE A 80 13.90 0.52 8.17
N ASN A 81 14.20 -0.76 8.44
CA ASN A 81 13.49 -1.61 9.41
C ASN A 81 11.96 -1.66 9.17
N ILE A 82 11.51 -1.47 7.93
CA ILE A 82 10.08 -1.44 7.57
C ILE A 82 9.51 -2.84 7.28
N TRP A 83 10.37 -3.86 7.22
CA TRP A 83 9.92 -5.26 7.13
C TRP A 83 8.98 -5.64 8.29
N THR A 84 9.17 -5.04 9.46
CA THR A 84 8.28 -5.20 10.61
C THR A 84 6.83 -4.79 10.34
N ILE A 85 6.63 -3.86 9.41
CA ILE A 85 5.32 -3.32 9.01
C ILE A 85 4.76 -4.11 7.81
N TYR A 86 5.60 -4.38 6.82
CA TYR A 86 5.17 -4.91 5.52
C TYR A 86 5.31 -6.41 5.36
N GLY A 87 6.19 -7.05 6.13
CA GLY A 87 6.67 -8.41 5.87
C GLY A 87 5.56 -9.45 5.78
N GLY A 88 4.54 -9.37 6.63
CA GLY A 88 3.39 -10.27 6.55
C GLY A 88 2.59 -10.12 5.25
N GLY A 89 2.35 -8.88 4.82
CA GLY A 89 1.60 -8.61 3.59
C GLY A 89 2.37 -8.97 2.32
N VAL A 90 3.66 -8.62 2.28
CA VAL A 90 4.56 -8.99 1.17
C VAL A 90 4.71 -10.51 1.09
N SER A 91 4.90 -11.19 2.23
CA SER A 91 5.00 -12.65 2.26
C SER A 91 3.74 -13.34 1.77
N SER A 92 2.57 -12.81 2.13
CA SER A 92 1.29 -13.34 1.66
C SER A 92 1.12 -13.18 0.14
N ALA A 93 1.54 -12.04 -0.43
CA ALA A 93 1.49 -11.83 -1.88
C ALA A 93 2.45 -12.79 -2.60
N ALA A 94 3.72 -12.80 -2.17
CA ALA A 94 4.78 -13.66 -2.73
C ALA A 94 4.43 -15.15 -2.72
N SER A 95 3.88 -15.65 -1.61
CA SER A 95 3.51 -17.06 -1.46
C SER A 95 2.46 -17.51 -2.49
N SER A 96 1.53 -16.62 -2.87
CA SER A 96 0.53 -16.94 -3.89
C SER A 96 1.13 -17.09 -5.30
N CYS A 97 2.31 -16.53 -5.52
CA CYS A 97 3.10 -16.65 -6.75
C CYS A 97 4.21 -17.70 -6.68
N GLY A 98 4.38 -18.38 -5.54
CA GLY A 98 5.50 -19.32 -5.32
C GLY A 98 6.86 -18.64 -5.15
N LEU A 99 6.89 -17.37 -4.75
CA LEU A 99 8.11 -16.57 -4.54
C LEU A 99 8.54 -16.55 -3.06
N SER A 100 9.83 -16.32 -2.80
CA SER A 100 10.40 -16.30 -1.44
C SER A 100 10.59 -14.86 -0.93
N PRO A 101 9.85 -14.42 0.11
CA PRO A 101 9.94 -13.08 0.65
C PRO A 101 11.10 -12.95 1.65
N THR A 102 12.34 -12.97 1.15
CA THR A 102 13.55 -12.81 1.99
C THR A 102 14.25 -11.50 1.62
N PRO A 103 14.10 -10.45 2.45
CA PRO A 103 14.83 -9.20 2.24
C PRO A 103 16.34 -9.42 2.26
N SER A 104 17.06 -8.65 1.45
CA SER A 104 18.51 -8.64 1.47
C SER A 104 19.00 -8.06 2.82
N PRO A 105 20.04 -8.63 3.45
CA PRO A 105 20.70 -7.98 4.58
C PRO A 105 21.20 -6.61 4.12
N SER A 106 20.89 -5.58 4.90
CA SER A 106 21.30 -4.21 4.65
C SER A 106 22.76 -4.11 4.20
N GLY A 107 22.98 -3.84 2.90
CA GLY A 107 24.30 -3.54 2.33
C GLY A 107 25.10 -4.71 1.73
N ASP A 108 24.54 -5.90 1.50
CA ASP A 108 25.30 -6.96 0.85
C ASP A 108 25.43 -6.73 -0.67
N THR A 109 26.61 -6.25 -1.06
CA THR A 109 27.15 -6.42 -2.42
C THR A 109 27.10 -7.91 -2.80
N PRO A 110 26.79 -8.31 -4.06
CA PRO A 110 26.54 -9.72 -4.38
C PRO A 110 27.75 -10.59 -4.01
N THR A 111 27.59 -11.44 -2.99
CA THR A 111 28.59 -12.47 -2.68
C THR A 111 28.44 -13.59 -3.70
N ALA A 112 29.51 -13.82 -4.47
CA ALA A 112 29.62 -14.92 -5.43
C ALA A 112 29.33 -16.28 -4.76
N PRO A 113 28.72 -17.25 -5.48
CA PRO A 113 28.19 -18.47 -4.87
C PRO A 113 29.30 -19.40 -4.37
N PRO A 114 29.27 -19.88 -3.09
CA PRO A 114 30.05 -21.02 -2.69
C PRO A 114 29.33 -22.34 -3.05
N VAL A 115 30.17 -23.27 -3.50
CA VAL A 115 29.89 -24.60 -4.04
C VAL A 115 29.13 -25.55 -3.08
N THR A 116 28.39 -26.46 -3.70
CA THR A 116 27.57 -27.53 -3.12
C THR A 116 28.34 -28.44 -2.16
N THR A 117 27.77 -28.73 -0.99
CA THR A 117 28.03 -29.99 -0.28
C THR A 117 26.76 -30.48 0.40
N SER A 118 26.25 -31.61 -0.08
CA SER A 118 25.09 -32.32 0.45
C SER A 118 25.40 -32.96 1.80
N SER A 119 24.47 -32.91 2.74
CA SER A 119 24.32 -33.91 3.80
C SER A 119 22.87 -33.91 4.30
N SER A 120 22.26 -35.10 4.24
CA SER A 120 20.85 -35.36 4.46
C SER A 120 20.52 -35.70 5.92
N SER A 121 19.26 -35.41 6.26
CA SER A 121 18.37 -36.10 7.22
C SER A 121 18.57 -35.88 8.72
N SER A 122 17.52 -35.38 9.38
CA SER A 122 16.65 -36.23 10.22
C SER A 122 15.35 -35.50 10.63
N SER A 123 14.26 -36.26 10.53
CA SER A 123 12.86 -35.91 10.81
C SER A 123 12.56 -35.73 12.29
N SER A 124 11.66 -34.78 12.59
CA SER A 124 10.78 -34.85 13.78
C SER A 124 9.57 -33.91 13.61
N SER A 125 8.38 -34.50 13.46
CA SER A 125 7.08 -33.92 13.86
C SER A 125 6.88 -34.17 15.37
N PRO A 126 5.90 -33.59 16.12
CA PRO A 126 4.68 -32.90 15.68
C PRO A 126 4.37 -31.59 16.46
N ALA A 127 3.25 -30.92 16.14
CA ALA A 127 2.17 -30.54 17.09
C ALA A 127 1.36 -29.34 16.57
N SER A 128 0.06 -29.56 16.42
CA SER A 128 -0.95 -28.58 16.04
C SER A 128 -1.26 -27.65 17.22
N LEU A 129 -1.24 -26.33 17.00
CA LEU A 129 -1.74 -25.34 17.95
C LEU A 129 -3.12 -24.82 17.52
N PRO A 130 -4.05 -24.55 18.46
CA PRO A 130 -5.37 -24.07 18.14
C PRO A 130 -5.37 -22.62 17.64
N THR A 131 -6.19 -22.37 16.62
CA THR A 131 -6.52 -21.02 16.14
C THR A 131 -7.41 -20.31 17.15
N THR A 132 -6.90 -19.28 17.82
CA THR A 132 -7.75 -18.31 18.54
C THR A 132 -8.02 -17.12 17.65
N THR A 133 -9.19 -17.13 17.01
CA THR A 133 -9.78 -15.96 16.36
C THR A 133 -10.24 -14.99 17.44
N THR A 134 -9.46 -13.95 17.70
CA THR A 134 -9.95 -12.75 18.39
C THR A 134 -10.31 -11.72 17.33
N ALA A 135 -11.62 -11.58 17.10
CA ALA A 135 -12.18 -10.50 16.31
C ALA A 135 -11.90 -9.16 17.01
N TYR A 136 -11.12 -8.29 16.37
CA TYR A 136 -11.05 -6.89 16.76
C TYR A 136 -12.26 -6.16 16.19
N PRO A 137 -13.09 -5.48 17.01
CA PRO A 137 -14.15 -4.63 16.50
C PRO A 137 -13.52 -3.45 15.76
N TYR A 138 -13.67 -3.44 14.44
CA TYR A 138 -13.33 -2.33 13.56
C TYR A 138 -14.35 -1.20 13.80
N GLN A 139 -14.13 -0.40 14.84
CA GLN A 139 -14.99 0.75 15.11
C GLN A 139 -14.53 1.93 14.26
N ARG A 140 -15.12 1.95 13.06
CA ARG A 140 -15.32 3.05 12.12
C ARG A 140 -14.91 4.44 12.64
N CYS A 141 -13.81 4.98 12.10
CA CYS A 141 -13.66 6.41 11.93
C CYS A 141 -14.48 6.82 10.70
N PHE A 142 -15.79 7.01 10.89
CA PHE A 142 -16.64 7.63 9.88
C PHE A 142 -17.68 8.45 10.62
N GLU A 143 -17.29 9.67 11.02
CA GLU A 143 -18.21 10.80 11.03
C GLU A 143 -17.41 12.09 11.26
N SER A 144 -17.32 12.89 10.21
CA SER A 144 -17.26 14.35 10.24
C SER A 144 -17.91 14.85 8.96
#